data_AF-A0AAW5WFF6-F1
#
_entry.id   AF-A0AAW5WFF6-F1
#
_cell.length_a   1.000
_cell.length_b   1.000
_cell.length_c   1.000
_cell.angle_alpha   90.00
_cell.angle_beta   90.00
_cell.angle_gamma   90.00
#
_symmetry.space_group_name_H-M   'P 1'
#
loop_
_entity.id
_entity.type
_entity.pdbx_description
1 polymer ?
#
loop_
_entity_poly.entity_id
_entity_poly.type
_entity_poly.pdbx_seq_one_letter_code
_entity_poly.pdbx_strand_id
1 'polypeptide(L)'
;DMKPYAPYTYKSKTDKVIDKIHGRLLAIVIIIIASLALCTALYKLTSFAKTDVMVNVIYGLYFTITFIGLIIMILPPILGVKHLIDWKRESFNDFICEISHDEENAKLLISYSEIELLYAIHWLQLKINRITVRVSSFFGEKTAVLSILGLCYSAVQASIGFDTLSKTFIGDLSNTNSTNTVIMFGLAFLLGISLGALMLKKVANHQLYLKEIVELAIRIKKDIQNG
;
A
#
# COMPACT_ATOMS: atom_id res chain seq x y z
N ASP A 1 -2.67 26.66 -2.10
CA ASP A 1 -2.48 25.28 -1.63
C ASP A 1 -2.23 24.33 -2.78
N MET A 2 -1.01 23.78 -2.86
CA MET A 2 -0.71 22.62 -3.71
C MET A 2 -1.45 21.42 -3.11
N LYS A 3 -2.35 20.81 -3.88
CA LYS A 3 -2.99 19.57 -3.43
C LYS A 3 -1.92 18.48 -3.37
N PRO A 4 -1.83 17.72 -2.27
CA PRO A 4 -0.91 16.58 -2.21
C PRO A 4 -1.23 15.64 -3.38
N TYR A 5 -0.18 15.14 -4.05
CA TYR A 5 -0.30 14.14 -5.12
C TYR A 5 -1.11 12.96 -4.57
N ALA A 6 -2.37 12.91 -4.95
CA ALA A 6 -3.21 11.74 -4.80
C ALA A 6 -3.07 11.04 -6.14
N PRO A 7 -2.40 9.87 -6.22
CA PRO A 7 -2.41 9.11 -7.46
C PRO A 7 -3.87 8.98 -7.86
N TYR A 8 -4.19 9.40 -9.07
CA TYR A 8 -5.55 9.31 -9.58
C TYR A 8 -5.83 7.81 -9.65
N THR A 9 -6.40 7.24 -8.59
CA THR A 9 -6.86 5.86 -8.60
C THR A 9 -8.07 5.87 -9.50
N TYR A 10 -7.84 5.89 -10.81
CA TYR A 10 -8.85 5.64 -11.79
C TYR A 10 -9.25 4.19 -11.57
N LYS A 11 -10.17 3.96 -10.62
CA LYS A 11 -10.91 2.70 -10.60
C LYS A 11 -11.55 2.65 -11.96
N SER A 12 -11.04 1.75 -12.81
CA SER A 12 -11.58 1.57 -14.14
C SER A 12 -13.08 1.38 -14.01
N LYS A 13 -13.85 1.75 -15.05
CA LYS A 13 -15.30 1.56 -15.04
C LYS A 13 -15.66 0.11 -14.69
N THR A 14 -14.78 -0.85 -15.02
CA THR A 14 -14.88 -2.27 -14.65
C THR A 14 -14.68 -2.52 -13.17
N ASP A 15 -13.71 -1.86 -12.53
CA ASP A 15 -13.40 -2.04 -11.10
C ASP A 15 -14.54 -1.52 -10.22
N LYS A 16 -15.15 -0.40 -10.62
CA LYS A 16 -16.33 0.15 -9.93
C LYS A 16 -17.54 -0.79 -10.03
N VAL A 17 -17.73 -1.43 -11.19
CA VAL A 17 -18.81 -2.40 -11.39
C VAL A 17 -18.56 -3.66 -10.56
N ILE A 18 -17.31 -4.12 -10.49
CA ILE A 18 -16.95 -5.33 -9.77
C ILE A 18 -17.00 -5.12 -8.27
N ASP A 19 -16.54 -3.98 -7.74
CA ASP A 19 -16.73 -3.61 -6.33
C ASP A 19 -18.22 -3.61 -5.93
N LYS A 20 -19.08 -3.13 -6.83
CA LYS A 20 -20.53 -3.11 -6.62
C LYS A 20 -21.14 -4.51 -6.63
N ILE A 21 -20.65 -5.40 -7.51
CA ILE A 21 -21.05 -6.81 -7.56
C ILE A 21 -20.56 -7.53 -6.30
N HIS A 22 -19.32 -7.28 -5.88
CA HIS A 22 -18.71 -7.87 -4.70
C HIS A 22 -19.46 -7.48 -3.42
N GLY A 23 -19.79 -6.19 -3.26
CA GLY A 23 -20.59 -5.71 -2.13
C GLY A 23 -21.99 -6.33 -2.08
N ARG A 24 -22.64 -6.50 -3.24
CA ARG A 24 -23.96 -7.17 -3.32
C ARG A 24 -23.88 -8.66 -3.01
N LEU A 25 -22.87 -9.36 -3.52
CA LEU A 25 -22.63 -10.79 -3.24
C LEU A 25 -22.32 -11.02 -1.76
N LEU A 26 -21.48 -10.17 -1.14
CA LEU A 26 -21.20 -10.24 0.30
C LEU A 26 -22.46 -10.04 1.14
N ALA A 27 -23.31 -9.08 0.78
CA ALA A 27 -24.58 -8.88 1.48
C ALA A 27 -25.51 -10.10 1.39
N ILE A 28 -25.58 -10.74 0.22
CA ILE A 28 -26.36 -11.98 0.01
C ILE A 28 -25.79 -13.13 0.86
N VAL A 29 -24.47 -13.30 0.89
CA VAL A 29 -23.81 -14.35 1.70
C VAL A 29 -24.10 -14.16 3.19
N ILE A 30 -24.06 -12.93 3.71
CA ILE A 30 -24.38 -12.64 5.11
C ILE A 30 -25.83 -13.05 5.44
N ILE A 31 -26.78 -12.77 4.55
CA ILE A 31 -28.18 -13.17 4.73
C ILE A 31 -28.33 -14.70 4.75
N ILE A 32 -27.62 -15.40 3.87
CA ILE A 32 -27.66 -16.88 3.79
C ILE A 32 -26.98 -17.52 5.01
N ILE A 33 -25.91 -16.92 5.55
CA ILE A 33 -25.28 -17.38 6.80
C ILE A 33 -26.24 -17.19 7.98
N ALA A 34 -26.91 -16.04 8.05
CA ALA A 34 -27.90 -15.77 9.09
C ALA A 34 -29.09 -16.75 9.03
N SER A 35 -29.58 -17.08 7.83
CA SER A 35 -30.65 -18.07 7.66
C SER A 35 -30.19 -19.48 8.01
N LEU A 36 -28.96 -19.88 7.67
CA LEU A 36 -28.39 -21.16 8.07
C LEU A 36 -28.25 -21.27 9.59
N ALA A 37 -27.78 -20.21 10.26
CA ALA A 37 -27.69 -20.16 11.72
C ALA A 37 -29.08 -20.29 12.37
N LEU A 38 -30.09 -19.61 11.82
CA LEU A 38 -31.48 -19.69 12.28
C LEU A 38 -32.06 -21.10 12.12
N CYS A 39 -31.91 -21.72 10.94
CA CYS A 39 -32.36 -23.09 10.68
C CYS A 39 -31.68 -24.10 11.63
N THR A 40 -30.38 -23.93 11.88
CA THR A 40 -29.61 -24.80 12.78
C THR A 40 -30.06 -24.63 14.24
N ALA A 41 -30.35 -23.39 14.67
CA ALA A 41 -30.88 -23.11 16.00
C ALA A 41 -32.29 -23.69 16.20
N LEU A 42 -33.19 -23.52 15.21
CA LEU A 42 -34.54 -24.07 15.24
C LEU A 42 -34.54 -25.61 15.28
N TYR A 43 -33.66 -26.25 14.50
CA TYR A 43 -33.47 -27.70 14.52
C TYR A 43 -33.00 -28.22 15.88
N LYS A 44 -32.15 -27.45 16.60
CA LYS A 44 -31.64 -27.83 17.92
C LYS A 44 -32.64 -27.57 19.06
N LEU A 45 -33.39 -26.47 19.00
CA LEU A 45 -34.26 -25.98 20.09
C LEU A 45 -35.69 -26.52 20.04
N THR A 46 -36.22 -26.87 18.86
CA THR A 46 -37.62 -27.27 18.71
C THR A 46 -37.74 -28.71 18.20
N SER A 47 -38.52 -29.54 18.89
CA SER A 47 -38.77 -30.93 18.46
C SER A 47 -39.56 -31.02 17.15
N PHE A 48 -40.35 -29.98 16.82
CA PHE A 48 -41.17 -29.90 15.61
C PHE A 48 -40.36 -29.68 14.31
N ALA A 49 -39.14 -29.13 14.43
CA ALA A 49 -38.28 -28.85 13.28
C ALA A 49 -37.31 -30.00 12.94
N LYS A 50 -37.33 -31.10 13.71
CA LYS A 50 -36.50 -32.30 13.45
C LYS A 50 -37.10 -33.18 12.36
N THR A 51 -37.13 -32.64 11.15
CA THR A 51 -37.66 -33.32 9.96
C THR A 51 -36.54 -33.47 8.93
N ASP A 52 -36.52 -34.58 8.17
CA ASP A 52 -35.53 -34.82 7.11
C ASP A 52 -35.47 -33.68 6.07
N VAL A 53 -36.60 -32.99 5.85
CA VAL A 53 -36.68 -31.81 4.98
C VAL A 53 -35.80 -30.67 5.49
N MET A 54 -35.77 -30.40 6.80
CA MET A 54 -34.92 -29.34 7.38
C MET A 54 -33.44 -29.64 7.24
N VAL A 55 -33.06 -30.92 7.35
CA VAL A 55 -31.67 -31.36 7.14
C VAL A 55 -31.23 -31.11 5.70
N ASN A 56 -32.09 -31.43 4.72
CA ASN A 56 -31.83 -31.15 3.30
C ASN A 56 -31.71 -29.63 3.01
N VAL A 57 -32.52 -28.79 3.66
CA VAL A 57 -32.41 -27.32 3.53
C VAL A 57 -31.07 -26.81 4.07
N ILE A 58 -30.60 -27.32 5.22
CA ILE A 58 -29.31 -26.92 5.80
C ILE A 58 -28.16 -27.30 4.86
N TYR A 59 -28.14 -28.52 4.33
CA TYR A 59 -27.12 -28.94 3.37
C TYR A 59 -27.17 -28.14 2.06
N GLY A 60 -28.38 -27.81 1.56
CA GLY A 60 -28.55 -26.97 0.38
C GLY A 60 -28.02 -25.55 0.56
N LEU A 61 -28.29 -24.92 1.71
CA LEU A 61 -27.76 -23.60 2.07
C LEU A 61 -26.23 -23.65 2.20
N TYR A 62 -25.68 -24.67 2.86
CA TYR A 62 -24.23 -24.85 3.01
C TYR A 62 -23.52 -24.98 1.65
N PHE A 63 -24.08 -25.79 0.74
CA PHE A 63 -23.53 -25.96 -0.61
C PHE A 63 -23.54 -24.64 -1.39
N THR A 64 -24.63 -23.89 -1.28
CA THR A 64 -24.79 -22.59 -1.97
C THR A 64 -23.80 -21.55 -1.45
N ILE A 65 -23.58 -21.46 -0.13
CA ILE A 65 -22.55 -20.57 0.46
C ILE A 65 -21.17 -20.92 -0.08
N THR A 66 -20.83 -22.21 -0.09
CA THR A 66 -19.52 -22.69 -0.56
C THR A 66 -19.32 -22.33 -2.03
N PHE A 67 -20.34 -22.50 -2.86
CA PHE A 67 -20.28 -22.18 -4.28
C PHE A 67 -20.13 -20.67 -4.54
N ILE A 68 -20.88 -19.83 -3.82
CA ILE A 68 -20.73 -18.36 -3.92
C ILE A 68 -19.34 -17.93 -3.44
N GLY A 69 -18.81 -18.54 -2.38
CA GLY A 69 -17.45 -18.29 -1.89
C GLY A 69 -16.38 -18.56 -2.95
N LEU A 70 -16.51 -19.67 -3.71
CA LEU A 70 -15.61 -19.98 -4.81
C LEU A 70 -15.67 -18.93 -5.93
N ILE A 71 -16.88 -18.47 -6.30
CA ILE A 71 -17.05 -17.40 -7.31
C ILE A 71 -16.37 -16.11 -6.86
N ILE A 72 -16.55 -15.73 -5.58
CA ILE A 72 -15.92 -14.54 -4.99
C ILE A 72 -14.40 -14.64 -5.02
N MET A 73 -13.84 -15.83 -4.75
CA MET A 73 -12.39 -16.07 -4.73
C MET A 73 -11.74 -16.00 -6.12
N ILE A 74 -12.46 -16.40 -7.17
CA ILE A 74 -11.95 -16.41 -8.55
C ILE A 74 -12.02 -15.01 -9.21
N LEU A 75 -12.84 -14.11 -8.68
CA LEU A 75 -13.05 -12.78 -9.25
C LEU A 75 -11.78 -11.88 -9.26
N PRO A 76 -10.99 -11.78 -8.17
CA PRO A 76 -9.76 -10.99 -8.17
C PRO A 76 -8.67 -11.51 -9.15
N PRO A 77 -8.43 -12.83 -9.29
CA PRO A 77 -7.55 -13.36 -10.32
C PRO A 77 -7.98 -13.00 -11.75
N ILE A 78 -9.27 -13.11 -12.08
CA ILE A 78 -9.79 -12.74 -13.41
C ILE A 78 -9.55 -11.25 -13.69
N LEU A 79 -9.79 -10.41 -12.69
CA LEU A 79 -9.49 -8.98 -12.75
C LEU A 79 -8.00 -8.72 -13.00
N GLY A 80 -7.12 -9.41 -12.27
CA GLY A 80 -5.68 -9.30 -12.45
C GLY A 80 -5.25 -9.66 -13.87
N VAL A 81 -5.80 -10.75 -14.43
CA VAL A 81 -5.52 -11.17 -15.82
C VAL A 81 -6.03 -10.13 -16.83
N LYS A 82 -7.25 -9.61 -16.65
CA LYS A 82 -7.78 -8.56 -17.52
C LYS A 82 -6.93 -7.29 -17.45
N HIS A 83 -6.55 -6.88 -16.24
CA HIS A 83 -5.68 -5.73 -16.04
C HIS A 83 -4.32 -5.94 -16.70
N LEU A 84 -3.76 -7.16 -16.70
CA LEU A 84 -2.53 -7.50 -17.42
C LEU A 84 -2.68 -7.41 -18.95
N ILE A 85 -3.83 -7.85 -19.49
CA ILE A 85 -4.11 -7.76 -20.94
C ILE A 85 -4.26 -6.30 -21.36
N ASP A 86 -5.00 -5.51 -20.59
CA ASP A 86 -5.23 -4.09 -20.84
C ASP A 86 -4.08 -3.19 -20.33
N TRP A 87 -3.03 -3.79 -19.73
CA TRP A 87 -1.99 -3.08 -18.98
C TRP A 87 -1.30 -2.00 -19.81
N LYS A 88 -1.00 -2.29 -21.08
CA LYS A 88 -0.39 -1.32 -21.97
C LYS A 88 -1.26 -0.08 -22.12
N ARG A 89 -2.56 -0.28 -22.35
CA ARG A 89 -3.51 0.83 -22.55
C ARG A 89 -3.72 1.62 -21.27
N GLU A 90 -3.90 0.93 -20.14
CA GLU A 90 -4.11 1.58 -18.85
C GLU A 90 -2.88 2.38 -18.43
N SER A 91 -1.68 1.79 -18.57
CA SER A 91 -0.42 2.49 -18.27
C SER A 91 -0.21 3.75 -19.11
N PHE A 92 -0.58 3.71 -20.40
CA PHE A 92 -0.51 4.91 -21.24
C PHE A 92 -1.50 5.97 -20.79
N ASN A 93 -2.72 5.58 -20.44
CA ASN A 93 -3.74 6.51 -19.97
C ASN A 93 -3.36 7.14 -18.63
N ASP A 94 -2.83 6.34 -17.71
CA ASP A 94 -2.30 6.80 -16.42
C ASP A 94 -1.14 7.76 -16.64
N PHE A 95 -0.20 7.41 -17.52
CA PHE A 95 0.94 8.28 -17.82
C PHE A 95 0.52 9.62 -18.45
N ILE A 96 -0.45 9.62 -19.37
CA ILE A 96 -1.01 10.86 -19.94
C ILE A 96 -1.67 11.70 -18.84
N CYS A 97 -2.39 11.05 -17.92
CA CYS A 97 -3.02 11.74 -16.80
C CYS A 97 -1.98 12.35 -15.86
N GLU A 98 -0.90 11.63 -15.54
CA GLU A 98 0.21 12.12 -14.72
C GLU A 98 0.88 13.33 -15.37
N ILE A 99 1.19 13.25 -16.67
CA ILE A 99 1.73 14.40 -17.42
C ILE A 99 0.78 15.59 -17.33
N SER A 100 -0.52 15.39 -17.58
CA SER A 100 -1.50 16.48 -17.54
C SER A 100 -1.59 17.12 -16.15
N HIS A 101 -1.49 16.32 -15.09
CA HIS A 101 -1.50 16.80 -13.72
C HIS A 101 -0.23 17.60 -13.38
N ASP A 102 0.93 17.10 -13.79
CA ASP A 102 2.21 17.77 -13.58
C ASP A 102 2.31 19.07 -14.38
N GLU A 103 1.78 19.11 -15.61
CA GLU A 103 1.66 20.32 -16.41
C GLU A 103 0.73 21.35 -15.77
N GLU A 104 -0.43 20.94 -15.24
CA GLU A 104 -1.33 21.83 -14.51
C GLU A 104 -0.64 22.45 -13.28
N ASN A 105 0.09 21.64 -12.52
CA ASN A 105 0.85 22.11 -11.37
C ASN A 105 1.99 23.06 -11.80
N ALA A 106 2.68 22.77 -12.90
CA ALA A 106 3.72 23.63 -13.45
C ALA A 106 3.16 24.97 -13.98
N LYS A 107 1.96 24.97 -14.57
CA LYS A 107 1.29 26.19 -15.05
C LYS A 107 1.04 27.22 -13.93
N LEU A 108 0.78 26.77 -12.71
CA LEU A 108 0.64 27.65 -11.54
C LEU A 108 1.92 28.46 -11.26
N LEU A 109 3.08 27.94 -11.67
CA LEU A 109 4.39 28.54 -11.43
C LEU A 109 4.86 29.49 -12.56
N ILE A 110 4.15 29.56 -13.69
CA ILE A 110 4.51 30.41 -14.85
C ILE A 110 4.51 31.90 -14.49
N SER A 111 3.68 32.31 -13.53
CA SER A 111 3.56 33.70 -13.07
C SER A 111 4.82 34.24 -12.40
N TYR A 112 5.70 33.38 -11.90
CA TYR A 112 6.96 33.77 -11.26
C TYR A 112 8.06 34.06 -12.29
N SER A 113 9.03 34.88 -11.93
CA SER A 113 10.18 35.19 -12.77
C SER A 113 11.09 33.97 -12.97
N GLU A 114 11.83 33.92 -14.07
CA GLU A 114 12.77 32.82 -14.32
C GLU A 114 13.87 32.75 -13.23
N ILE A 115 14.30 33.91 -12.74
CA ILE A 115 15.29 34.03 -11.66
C ILE A 115 14.77 33.38 -10.37
N GLU A 116 13.50 33.61 -10.01
CA GLU A 116 12.88 33.00 -8.83
C GLU A 116 12.75 31.48 -8.96
N LEU A 117 12.38 30.99 -10.15
CA LEU A 117 12.28 29.55 -10.40
C LEU A 117 13.66 28.86 -10.32
N LEU A 118 14.71 29.48 -10.89
CA LEU A 118 16.08 28.98 -10.78
C LEU A 118 16.59 29.00 -9.32
N TYR A 119 16.22 30.03 -8.56
CA TYR A 119 16.51 30.10 -7.13
C TYR A 119 15.84 28.97 -6.34
N ALA A 120 14.58 28.65 -6.64
CA ALA A 120 13.88 27.52 -6.04
C ALA A 120 14.56 26.18 -6.38
N ILE A 121 14.95 25.97 -7.64
CA ILE A 121 15.70 24.77 -8.06
C ILE A 121 17.00 24.63 -7.27
N HIS A 122 17.75 25.72 -7.08
CA HIS A 122 18.99 25.70 -6.31
C HIS A 122 18.78 25.19 -4.88
N TRP A 123 17.76 25.71 -4.17
CA TRP A 123 17.46 25.29 -2.80
C TRP A 123 16.95 23.85 -2.71
N LEU A 124 16.13 23.42 -3.66
CA LEU A 124 15.64 22.04 -3.73
C LEU A 124 16.81 21.07 -3.96
N GLN A 125 17.69 21.37 -4.93
CA GLN A 125 18.90 20.59 -5.22
C GLN A 125 19.79 20.47 -3.98
N LEU A 126 20.03 21.59 -3.29
CA LEU A 126 20.86 21.64 -2.10
C LEU A 126 20.27 20.83 -0.94
N LYS A 127 18.94 20.85 -0.78
CA LYS A 127 18.26 20.03 0.24
C LYS A 127 18.31 18.53 -0.09
N ILE A 128 18.09 18.16 -1.36
CA ILE A 128 18.24 16.77 -1.84
C ILE A 128 19.65 16.26 -1.57
N ASN A 129 20.67 17.04 -1.92
CA ASN A 129 22.07 16.68 -1.70
C ASN A 129 22.39 16.50 -0.21
N ARG A 130 21.93 17.42 0.65
CA ARG A 130 22.14 17.30 2.11
C ARG A 130 21.51 16.03 2.68
N ILE A 131 20.31 15.66 2.25
CA ILE A 131 19.67 14.42 2.71
C ILE A 131 20.43 13.20 2.18
N THR A 132 20.80 13.23 0.90
CA THR A 132 21.51 12.13 0.25
C THR A 132 22.86 11.87 0.93
N VAL A 133 23.65 12.92 1.20
CA VAL A 133 24.94 12.82 1.89
C VAL A 133 24.78 12.27 3.30
N ARG A 134 23.75 12.69 4.06
CA ARG A 134 23.50 12.12 5.40
C ARG A 134 23.21 10.63 5.31
N VAL A 135 22.31 10.22 4.41
CA VAL A 135 21.97 8.79 4.25
C VAL A 135 23.19 7.98 3.79
N SER A 136 23.94 8.46 2.80
CA SER A 136 25.13 7.77 2.31
C SER A 136 26.28 7.76 3.30
N SER A 137 26.39 8.76 4.18
CA SER A 137 27.40 8.76 5.24
C SER A 137 27.14 7.68 6.30
N PHE A 138 25.88 7.31 6.55
CA PHE A 138 25.53 6.28 7.54
C PHE A 138 25.47 4.87 6.94
N PHE A 139 25.03 4.74 5.69
CA PHE A 139 24.78 3.44 5.05
C PHE A 139 25.76 3.11 3.93
N GLY A 140 26.56 4.06 3.46
CA GLY A 140 27.38 3.90 2.25
C GLY A 140 26.50 3.89 1.00
N GLU A 141 26.47 2.75 0.31
CA GLU A 141 25.71 2.58 -0.93
C GLU A 141 24.19 2.53 -0.71
N LYS A 142 23.45 2.89 -1.76
CA LYS A 142 21.97 3.02 -1.72
C LYS A 142 21.25 1.71 -1.38
N THR A 143 21.90 0.56 -1.53
CA THR A 143 21.37 -0.79 -1.29
C THR A 143 21.59 -1.26 0.14
N ALA A 144 22.55 -0.69 0.88
CA ALA A 144 22.91 -1.14 2.21
C ALA A 144 21.77 -1.00 3.23
N VAL A 145 20.92 0.03 3.07
CA VAL A 145 19.71 0.21 3.89
C VAL A 145 18.80 -1.03 3.81
N LEU A 146 18.58 -1.54 2.60
CA LEU A 146 17.73 -2.72 2.37
C LEU A 146 18.41 -4.01 2.83
N SER A 147 19.71 -4.15 2.62
CA SER A 147 20.49 -5.29 3.12
C SER A 147 20.45 -5.37 4.65
N ILE A 148 20.61 -4.24 5.33
CA ILE A 148 20.52 -4.13 6.79
C ILE A 148 19.11 -4.49 7.29
N LEU A 149 18.04 -4.09 6.60
CA LEU A 149 16.67 -4.51 6.92
C LEU A 149 16.47 -6.02 6.73
N GLY A 150 16.97 -6.57 5.62
CA GLY A 150 16.90 -8.00 5.35
C GLY A 150 17.67 -8.83 6.39
N LEU A 151 18.86 -8.36 6.78
CA LEU A 151 19.67 -8.97 7.84
C LEU A 151 18.97 -8.87 9.20
N CYS A 152 18.35 -7.72 9.54
CA CYS A 152 17.54 -7.59 10.74
C CYS A 152 16.40 -8.61 10.77
N TYR A 153 15.64 -8.72 9.67
CA TYR A 153 14.53 -9.66 9.57
C TYR A 153 15.01 -11.11 9.74
N SER A 154 16.06 -11.49 9.01
CA SER A 154 16.63 -12.84 9.08
C SER A 154 17.22 -13.15 10.45
N ALA A 155 17.90 -12.19 11.09
CA ALA A 155 18.47 -12.35 12.42
C ALA A 155 17.40 -12.49 13.51
N VAL A 156 16.30 -11.74 13.41
CA VAL A 156 15.13 -11.89 14.29
C VAL A 156 14.50 -13.27 14.14
N GLN A 157 14.32 -13.74 12.90
CA GLN A 157 13.77 -15.06 12.62
C GLN A 157 14.67 -16.18 13.15
N ALA A 158 15.99 -16.09 12.95
CA ALA A 158 16.94 -17.14 13.28
C ALA A 158 17.32 -17.19 14.78
N SER A 159 17.39 -16.05 15.47
CA SER A 159 17.92 -15.99 16.84
C SER A 159 16.83 -16.00 17.92
N ILE A 160 15.75 -15.25 17.70
CA ILE A 160 14.71 -15.03 18.73
C ILE A 160 13.44 -15.82 18.36
N GLY A 161 13.08 -15.84 17.08
CA GLY A 161 11.80 -16.31 16.59
C GLY A 161 10.69 -15.30 16.86
N PHE A 162 9.82 -15.04 15.89
CA PHE A 162 8.76 -14.03 15.99
C PHE A 162 7.77 -14.31 17.14
N ASP A 163 7.51 -15.59 17.45
CA ASP A 163 6.62 -15.99 18.54
C ASP A 163 7.18 -15.62 19.92
N THR A 164 8.48 -15.78 20.12
CA THR A 164 9.17 -15.38 21.37
C THR A 164 9.26 -13.87 21.47
N LEU A 165 9.54 -13.18 20.36
CA LEU A 165 9.59 -11.71 20.31
C LEU A 165 8.25 -11.09 20.73
N SER A 166 7.13 -11.63 20.24
CA SER A 166 5.78 -11.18 20.59
C SER A 166 5.47 -11.41 22.08
N LYS A 167 5.85 -12.59 22.62
CA LYS A 167 5.69 -12.92 24.04
C LYS A 167 6.56 -12.05 24.95
N THR A 168 7.77 -11.68 24.53
CA THR A 168 8.66 -10.76 25.26
C THR A 168 8.19 -9.31 25.21
N PHE A 169 7.49 -8.90 24.15
CA PHE A 169 6.88 -7.57 24.06
C PHE A 169 5.63 -7.42 24.94
N ILE A 170 4.88 -8.50 25.12
CA ILE A 170 3.62 -8.53 25.89
C ILE A 170 3.85 -8.98 27.34
N GLY A 171 4.89 -9.77 27.59
CA GLY A 171 5.26 -10.32 28.89
C GLY A 171 6.39 -9.55 29.59
N ASP A 172 6.78 -10.03 30.77
CA ASP A 172 7.83 -9.42 31.59
C ASP A 172 9.23 -9.59 30.96
N LEU A 173 9.87 -8.46 30.64
CA LEU A 173 11.21 -8.36 30.04
C LEU A 173 12.30 -8.96 30.94
N SER A 174 12.00 -9.22 32.21
CA SER A 174 12.93 -9.71 33.24
C SER A 174 13.33 -11.19 33.08
N ASN A 175 12.53 -12.02 32.39
CA ASN A 175 12.70 -13.47 32.37
C ASN A 175 13.36 -14.01 31.09
N THR A 176 13.96 -13.12 30.29
CA THR A 176 14.66 -13.49 29.05
C THR A 176 16.17 -13.59 29.27
N ASN A 177 16.83 -14.56 28.62
CA ASN A 177 18.29 -14.67 28.61
C ASN A 177 18.93 -13.33 28.26
N SER A 178 19.78 -12.80 29.15
CA SER A 178 20.43 -11.48 29.04
C SER A 178 21.11 -11.25 27.67
N THR A 179 21.67 -12.29 27.06
CA THR A 179 22.26 -12.26 25.72
C THR A 179 21.24 -12.00 24.60
N ASN A 180 20.06 -12.62 24.67
CA ASN A 180 19.00 -12.42 23.68
C ASN A 180 18.41 -11.01 23.76
N THR A 181 18.34 -10.44 24.96
CA THR A 181 17.91 -9.07 25.19
C THR A 181 18.87 -8.06 24.56
N VAL A 182 20.19 -8.26 24.70
CA VAL A 182 21.20 -7.39 24.07
C VAL A 182 21.13 -7.47 22.54
N ILE A 183 21.01 -8.68 21.98
CA ILE A 183 20.86 -8.88 20.53
C ILE A 183 19.57 -8.22 20.03
N MET A 184 18.46 -8.35 20.77
CA MET A 184 17.19 -7.71 20.45
C MET A 184 17.29 -6.18 20.41
N PHE A 185 17.93 -5.56 21.40
CA PHE A 185 18.16 -4.10 21.40
C PHE A 185 19.05 -3.65 20.25
N GLY A 186 20.13 -4.39 19.95
CA GLY A 186 21.00 -4.12 18.81
C GLY A 186 20.26 -4.18 17.47
N LEU A 187 19.44 -5.22 17.27
CA LEU A 187 18.63 -5.39 16.06
C LEU A 187 17.53 -4.32 15.95
N ALA A 188 16.87 -3.97 17.06
CA ALA A 188 15.85 -2.92 17.08
C ALA A 188 16.44 -1.55 16.75
N PHE A 189 17.63 -1.24 17.28
CA PHE A 189 18.35 -0.01 16.96
C PHE A 189 18.75 0.05 15.48
N LEU A 190 19.31 -1.03 14.94
CA LEU A 190 19.72 -1.15 13.54
C LEU A 190 18.51 -0.99 12.59
N LEU A 191 17.39 -1.64 12.94
CA LEU A 191 16.12 -1.54 12.21
C LEU A 191 15.56 -0.11 12.26
N GLY A 192 15.62 0.55 13.43
CA GLY A 192 15.18 1.94 13.60
C GLY A 192 15.97 2.91 12.73
N ILE A 193 17.31 2.80 12.70
CA ILE A 193 18.16 3.64 11.83
C ILE A 193 17.83 3.36 10.35
N SER A 194 17.65 2.09 9.96
CA SER A 194 17.35 1.74 8.57
C SER A 194 15.99 2.27 8.10
N LEU A 195 14.95 2.16 8.92
CA LEU A 195 13.66 2.79 8.66
C LEU A 195 13.76 4.32 8.58
N GLY A 196 14.53 4.94 9.48
CA GLY A 196 14.80 6.37 9.45
C GLY A 196 15.45 6.82 8.14
N ALA A 197 16.40 6.05 7.62
CA ALA A 197 17.02 6.31 6.33
C ALA A 197 16.05 6.18 5.15
N LEU A 198 15.16 5.18 5.15
CA LEU A 198 14.09 5.06 4.15
C LEU A 198 13.13 6.26 4.19
N MET A 199 12.75 6.73 5.38
CA MET A 199 11.92 7.91 5.54
C MET A 199 12.61 9.17 4.99
N LEU A 200 13.90 9.37 5.28
CA LEU A 200 14.68 10.47 4.73
C LEU A 200 14.78 10.39 3.20
N LYS A 201 14.97 9.20 2.64
CA LYS A 201 14.96 8.97 1.18
C LYS A 201 13.61 9.33 0.56
N LYS A 202 12.50 8.99 1.21
CA LYS A 202 11.15 9.41 0.77
C LYS A 202 11.02 10.93 0.74
N VAL A 203 11.54 11.63 1.75
CA VAL A 203 11.56 13.10 1.77
C VAL A 203 12.40 13.66 0.62
N ALA A 204 13.58 13.10 0.36
CA ALA A 204 14.43 13.51 -0.76
C ALA A 204 13.72 13.34 -2.11
N ASN A 205 13.03 12.21 -2.32
CA ASN A 205 12.25 11.97 -3.53
C ASN A 205 11.11 12.99 -3.70
N HIS A 206 10.44 13.37 -2.62
CA HIS A 206 9.42 14.41 -2.70
C HIS A 206 10.01 15.78 -3.09
N GLN A 207 11.20 16.13 -2.57
CA GLN A 207 11.88 17.36 -2.99
C GLN A 207 12.35 17.29 -4.46
N LEU A 208 12.75 16.10 -4.93
CA LEU A 208 13.10 15.86 -6.33
C LEU A 208 11.89 16.08 -7.25
N TYR A 209 10.73 15.54 -6.88
CA TYR A 209 9.48 15.80 -7.58
C TYR A 209 9.17 17.29 -7.69
N LEU A 210 9.24 18.04 -6.57
CA LEU A 210 9.03 19.49 -6.60
C LEU A 210 10.02 20.20 -7.53
N LYS A 211 11.26 19.73 -7.60
CA LYS A 211 12.28 20.28 -8.50
C LYS A 211 11.90 20.03 -9.97
N GLU A 212 11.46 18.82 -10.31
CA GLU A 212 11.03 18.46 -11.66
C GLU A 212 9.83 19.32 -12.12
N ILE A 213 8.88 19.60 -11.23
CA ILE A 213 7.74 20.49 -11.53
C ILE A 213 8.20 21.94 -11.82
N VAL A 214 9.18 22.45 -11.06
CA VAL A 214 9.73 23.79 -11.30
C VAL A 214 10.52 23.84 -12.62
N GLU A 215 11.30 22.80 -12.94
CA GLU A 215 12.00 22.67 -14.22
C GLU A 215 11.01 22.60 -15.40
N LEU A 216 9.90 21.88 -15.24
CA LEU A 216 8.82 21.84 -16.22
C LEU A 216 8.19 23.23 -16.44
N ALA A 217 7.97 23.99 -15.37
CA ALA A 217 7.43 25.34 -15.47
C ALA A 217 8.36 26.29 -16.26
N ILE A 218 9.68 26.20 -16.06
CA ILE A 218 10.67 26.96 -16.85
C ILE A 218 10.59 26.57 -18.32
N ARG A 219 10.49 25.27 -18.63
CA ARG A 219 10.37 24.79 -20.01
C ARG A 219 9.12 25.34 -20.70
N ILE A 220 7.95 25.22 -20.06
CA ILE A 220 6.69 25.74 -20.59
C ILE A 220 6.77 27.25 -20.83
N LYS A 221 7.37 28.00 -19.90
CA LYS A 221 7.55 29.44 -20.04
C LYS A 221 8.42 29.81 -21.24
N LYS A 222 9.51 29.06 -21.46
CA LYS A 222 10.39 29.24 -22.61
C LYS A 222 9.69 28.90 -23.93
N ASP A 223 8.85 27.87 -23.95
CA ASP A 223 8.07 27.50 -25.13
C ASP A 223 7.03 28.58 -25.47
N ILE A 224 6.39 29.20 -24.47
CA ILE A 224 5.48 30.35 -24.66
C ILE A 224 6.19 31.60 -25.21
N GLN A 225 7.46 31.82 -24.84
CA GLN A 225 8.23 32.97 -25.33
C GLN A 225 8.80 32.77 -26.75
N ASN A 226 8.95 31.53 -27.21
CA ASN A 226 9.52 31.19 -28.51
C ASN A 226 8.47 30.85 -29.59
N GLY A 227 7.20 30.68 -29.21
CA GLY A 227 6.07 30.43 -30.12
C GLY A 227 5.25 31.67 -30.37
#